data_AF-A0A6G1CR48-F1
#
_entry.id   AF-A0A6G1CR48-F1
#
_cell.length_a   1.000
_cell.length_b   1.000
_cell.length_c   1.000
_cell.angle_alpha   90.00
_cell.angle_beta   90.00
_cell.angle_gamma   90.00
#
_symmetry.space_group_name_H-M   'P 1'
#
loop_
_entity.id
_entity.type
_entity.pdbx_description
1 polymer ?
#
loop_
_entity_poly.entity_id
_entity_poly.type
_entity_poly.pdbx_seq_one_letter_code
_entity_poly.pdbx_strand_id
1 'polypeptide(L)'
;MDHRSNVGVLLGIWGYDSGDRKKNATAATSKMSNGRPIEVIFWNDAPPALSHFSVHGPDLPPAHGDLRLAPKAIAADDDDLILHRVPVNPLPGRKSFFHHNDYFVYHQHQNQTPRLDLFPNLGADHRLRDDDFAIVNCCGDKQ
;
A
#
# COMPACT_ATOMS: atom_id res chain seq x y z
N MET A 1 11.57 -18.71 27.35
CA MET A 1 11.73 -17.95 26.10
C MET A 1 10.45 -18.18 25.32
N ASP A 2 9.60 -17.15 25.24
CA ASP A 2 8.38 -17.23 24.44
C ASP A 2 8.79 -17.18 22.98
N HIS A 3 8.69 -18.31 22.28
CA HIS A 3 8.68 -18.29 20.83
C HIS A 3 7.36 -17.65 20.43
N ARG A 4 7.34 -16.33 20.18
CA ARG A 4 6.25 -15.73 19.40
C ARG A 4 6.22 -16.52 18.10
N SER A 5 5.23 -17.38 17.95
CA SER A 5 4.87 -17.97 16.67
C SER A 5 4.62 -16.81 15.73
N ASN A 6 5.47 -16.65 14.71
CA ASN A 6 5.24 -15.64 13.69
C ASN A 6 4.02 -16.11 12.89
N VAL A 7 2.88 -15.46 13.12
CA VAL A 7 1.61 -15.81 12.48
C VAL A 7 1.56 -15.06 11.16
N GLY A 8 1.93 -15.73 10.07
CA GLY A 8 1.83 -15.16 8.72
C GLY A 8 0.39 -15.17 8.21
N VAL A 9 0.02 -14.14 7.46
CA VAL A 9 -1.26 -14.03 6.74
C VAL A 9 -1.05 -14.18 5.24
N LEU A 10 -2.04 -14.72 4.53
CA LEU A 10 -2.04 -14.69 3.06
C LEU A 10 -2.66 -13.37 2.60
N LEU A 11 -1.93 -12.57 1.81
CA LEU A 11 -2.41 -11.28 1.30
C LEU A 11 -2.79 -11.35 -0.18
N GLY A 12 -4.02 -10.95 -0.50
CA GLY A 12 -4.42 -10.62 -1.86
C GLY A 12 -3.62 -9.43 -2.39
N ILE A 13 -2.84 -9.64 -3.45
CA ILE A 13 -1.87 -8.65 -3.96
C ILE A 13 -2.51 -7.45 -4.66
N TRP A 14 -3.80 -7.52 -5.02
CA TRP A 14 -4.51 -6.43 -5.70
C TRP A 14 -5.43 -5.70 -4.73
N GLY A 15 -5.33 -4.39 -4.72
CA GLY A 15 -6.25 -3.52 -3.99
C GLY A 15 -7.42 -3.12 -4.88
N TYR A 16 -8.55 -2.84 -4.25
CA TYR A 16 -9.75 -2.34 -4.93
C TYR A 16 -10.25 -1.06 -4.27
N ASP A 17 -10.92 -0.21 -5.05
CA ASP A 17 -11.71 0.88 -4.48
C ASP A 17 -13.01 0.28 -3.97
N SER A 18 -13.16 0.19 -2.64
CA SER A 18 -14.37 -0.43 -2.07
C SER A 18 -15.60 0.47 -2.17
N GLY A 19 -15.47 1.75 -2.54
CA GLY A 19 -16.57 2.74 -2.58
C GLY A 19 -17.19 3.07 -1.22
N ASP A 20 -17.19 2.11 -0.30
CA ASP A 20 -17.63 2.19 1.09
C ASP A 20 -16.46 2.54 2.00
N ARG A 21 -16.59 3.68 2.68
CA ARG A 21 -15.59 4.22 3.61
C ARG A 21 -15.74 3.67 5.03
N LYS A 22 -16.00 2.37 5.20
CA LYS A 22 -16.09 1.77 6.54
C LYS A 22 -14.70 1.72 7.16
N LYS A 23 -14.38 2.73 7.98
CA LYS A 23 -13.13 2.80 8.74
C LYS A 23 -13.09 1.69 9.78
N ASN A 24 -11.97 0.98 9.82
CA ASN A 24 -11.63 0.02 10.85
C ASN A 24 -10.28 0.43 11.50
N ALA A 25 -9.85 -0.31 12.52
CA ALA A 25 -8.62 0.01 13.26
C ALA A 25 -7.33 -0.11 12.41
N THR A 26 -7.41 -0.73 11.24
CA THR A 26 -6.32 -0.92 10.27
C THR A 26 -6.29 0.17 9.19
N ALA A 27 -7.11 1.20 9.30
CA ALA A 27 -7.09 2.31 8.36
C ALA A 27 -5.85 3.20 8.58
N ALA A 28 -5.05 3.39 7.53
CA ALA A 28 -3.95 4.35 7.49
C ALA A 28 -4.20 5.41 6.41
N THR A 29 -3.76 6.65 6.65
CA THR A 29 -3.96 7.76 5.70
C THR A 29 -2.68 8.50 5.41
N SER A 30 -2.56 9.02 4.19
CA SER A 30 -1.43 9.85 3.76
C SER A 30 -1.86 10.87 2.69
N LYS A 31 -0.88 11.48 2.02
CA LYS A 31 -1.09 12.30 0.83
C LYS A 31 -0.33 11.71 -0.35
N MET A 32 -0.99 11.68 -1.50
CA MET A 32 -0.36 11.41 -2.79
C MET A 32 0.54 12.57 -3.21
N SER A 33 1.42 12.33 -4.17
CA SER A 33 2.33 13.32 -4.76
C SER A 33 1.61 14.53 -5.36
N ASN A 34 0.36 14.36 -5.80
CA ASN A 34 -0.52 15.44 -6.24
C ASN A 34 -1.18 16.24 -5.09
N GLY A 35 -0.80 15.96 -3.84
CA GLY A 35 -1.28 16.62 -2.62
C GLY A 35 -2.64 16.14 -2.12
N ARG A 36 -3.28 15.19 -2.81
CA ARG A 36 -4.64 14.73 -2.50
C ARG A 36 -4.59 13.58 -1.47
N PRO A 37 -5.61 13.44 -0.61
CA PRO A 37 -5.59 12.45 0.45
C PRO A 37 -5.73 11.03 -0.11
N ILE A 38 -5.08 10.08 0.54
CA ILE A 38 -5.22 8.65 0.31
C ILE A 38 -5.46 7.92 1.64
N GLU A 39 -6.28 6.88 1.61
CA GLU A 39 -6.60 6.01 2.74
C GLU A 39 -6.44 4.56 2.28
N VAL A 40 -5.68 3.75 3.01
CA VAL A 40 -5.51 2.31 2.78
C VAL A 40 -6.08 1.59 3.99
N ILE A 41 -6.91 0.59 3.74
CA ILE A 41 -7.54 -0.22 4.78
C ILE A 41 -7.16 -1.67 4.56
N PHE A 42 -6.63 -2.31 5.61
CA PHE A 42 -6.28 -3.72 5.58
C PHE A 42 -7.36 -4.56 6.27
N TRP A 43 -7.88 -5.57 5.59
CA TRP A 43 -8.89 -6.48 6.11
C TRP A 43 -8.20 -7.77 6.54
N ASN A 44 -7.86 -7.83 7.83
CA ASN A 44 -7.23 -8.99 8.44
C ASN A 44 -8.25 -10.11 8.63
N ASP A 45 -8.01 -11.25 7.99
CA ASP A 45 -8.68 -12.50 8.34
C ASP A 45 -7.72 -13.41 9.12
N ALA A 46 -8.26 -14.25 10.00
CA ALA A 46 -7.46 -15.20 10.77
C ALA A 46 -6.83 -16.23 9.83
N PRO A 47 -5.49 -16.47 9.90
CA PRO A 47 -4.86 -17.51 9.10
C PRO A 47 -5.56 -18.86 9.24
N PRO A 48 -5.74 -19.63 8.16
CA PRO A 48 -5.13 -19.49 6.83
C PRO A 48 -5.94 -18.64 5.82
N ALA A 49 -6.91 -17.83 6.27
CA ALA A 49 -7.76 -17.07 5.37
C ALA A 49 -7.00 -15.97 4.59
N LEU A 50 -7.60 -15.56 3.46
CA LEU A 50 -7.04 -14.55 2.55
C LEU A 50 -7.39 -13.14 3.03
N SER A 51 -6.44 -12.48 3.67
CA SER A 51 -6.48 -11.05 3.93
C SER A 51 -6.41 -10.25 2.63
N HIS A 52 -6.99 -9.06 2.63
CA HIS A 52 -7.05 -8.18 1.46
C HIS A 52 -6.97 -6.70 1.86
N PHE A 53 -6.80 -5.80 0.91
CA PHE A 53 -6.74 -4.37 1.19
C PHE A 53 -7.58 -3.56 0.21
N SER A 54 -8.12 -2.43 0.67
CA SER A 54 -8.76 -1.42 -0.17
C SER A 54 -8.00 -0.10 -0.10
N VAL A 55 -8.08 0.67 -1.19
CA VAL A 55 -7.44 1.99 -1.30
C VAL A 55 -8.48 3.00 -1.75
N HIS A 56 -8.50 4.16 -1.09
CA HIS A 56 -9.44 5.23 -1.35
C HIS A 56 -8.73 6.57 -1.59
N GLY A 57 -9.18 7.31 -2.59
CA GLY A 57 -8.66 8.63 -2.93
C GLY A 57 -9.45 9.27 -4.08
N PRO A 58 -9.55 10.60 -4.13
CA PRO A 58 -10.40 11.30 -5.10
C PRO A 58 -9.89 11.23 -6.55
N ASP A 59 -8.62 10.86 -6.75
CA ASP A 59 -7.95 10.83 -8.05
C ASP A 59 -7.40 9.43 -8.38
N LEU A 60 -7.95 8.39 -7.75
CA LEU A 60 -7.66 7.00 -8.12
C LEU A 60 -8.35 6.65 -9.44
N PRO A 61 -7.73 5.80 -10.27
CA PRO A 61 -8.39 5.30 -11.47
C PRO A 61 -9.60 4.42 -11.11
N PRO A 62 -10.66 4.42 -11.94
CA PRO A 62 -11.72 3.44 -11.81
C PRO A 62 -11.14 2.04 -12.07
N ALA A 63 -11.05 1.22 -11.04
CA ALA A 63 -10.46 -0.13 -11.08
C ALA A 63 -11.39 -1.18 -11.74
N HIS A 64 -12.04 -0.81 -12.85
CA HIS A 64 -12.93 -1.71 -13.58
C HIS A 64 -12.25 -2.21 -14.86
N GLY A 65 -11.68 -3.41 -14.80
CA GLY A 65 -11.24 -4.17 -15.98
C GLY A 65 -9.78 -4.01 -16.41
N ASP A 66 -9.05 -3.00 -15.94
CA ASP A 66 -7.60 -2.86 -16.18
C ASP A 66 -6.80 -3.01 -14.87
N LEU A 67 -6.23 -4.20 -14.66
CA LEU A 67 -5.40 -4.51 -13.50
C LEU A 67 -4.12 -3.65 -13.43
N ARG A 68 -3.67 -3.05 -14.54
CA ARG A 68 -2.52 -2.12 -14.53
C ARG A 68 -2.85 -0.84 -13.76
N LEU A 69 -4.12 -0.51 -13.66
CA LEU A 69 -4.64 0.65 -12.94
C LEU A 69 -5.06 0.32 -11.51
N ALA A 70 -5.03 -0.96 -11.11
CA ALA A 70 -5.32 -1.33 -9.74
C ALA A 70 -4.11 -1.06 -8.81
N PRO A 71 -4.36 -0.56 -7.58
CA PRO A 71 -3.38 -0.62 -6.51
C PRO A 71 -2.86 -2.05 -6.31
N LYS A 72 -1.59 -2.18 -5.93
CA LYS A 72 -0.96 -3.51 -5.78
C LYS A 72 0.02 -3.54 -4.62
N ALA A 73 -0.02 -4.59 -3.81
CA ALA A 73 1.06 -4.94 -2.90
C ALA A 73 2.19 -5.61 -3.71
N ILE A 74 3.38 -5.01 -3.70
CA ILE A 74 4.50 -5.43 -4.54
C ILE A 74 5.66 -6.05 -3.75
N ALA A 75 5.76 -5.76 -2.45
CA ALA A 75 6.69 -6.42 -1.54
C ALA A 75 6.09 -6.43 -0.12
N ALA A 76 6.50 -7.40 0.69
CA ALA A 76 6.18 -7.49 2.11
C ALA A 76 7.37 -8.09 2.86
N ASP A 77 7.45 -7.84 4.16
CA ASP A 77 8.40 -8.51 5.06
C ASP A 77 7.69 -9.18 6.24
N ASP A 78 8.50 -9.84 7.08
CA ASP A 78 8.02 -10.52 8.29
C ASP A 78 7.85 -9.57 9.50
N ASP A 79 8.22 -8.29 9.36
CA ASP A 79 8.13 -7.24 10.38
C ASP A 79 6.94 -6.30 10.11
N ASP A 80 5.86 -6.85 9.54
CA ASP A 80 4.59 -6.16 9.34
C ASP A 80 4.67 -4.97 8.35
N LEU A 81 5.64 -4.97 7.43
CA LEU A 81 5.78 -3.95 6.37
C LEU A 81 5.22 -4.45 5.04
N ILE A 82 4.47 -3.58 4.36
CA ILE A 82 3.95 -3.85 3.01
C ILE A 82 4.21 -2.64 2.12
N LEU A 83 4.85 -2.86 0.98
CA LEU A 83 5.04 -1.85 -0.05
C LEU A 83 3.88 -1.92 -1.05
N HIS A 84 3.12 -0.83 -1.13
CA HIS A 84 2.03 -0.68 -2.08
C HIS A 84 2.42 0.25 -3.22
N ARG A 85 2.14 -0.17 -4.45
CA ARG A 85 2.09 0.70 -5.64
C ARG A 85 0.65 1.20 -5.83
N VAL A 86 0.48 2.50 -5.95
CA VAL A 86 -0.80 3.13 -6.25
C VAL A 86 -0.67 3.95 -7.53
N PRO A 87 -1.41 3.64 -8.60
CA PRO A 87 -1.46 4.48 -9.79
C PRO A 87 -2.06 5.84 -9.44
N VAL A 88 -1.34 6.91 -9.79
CA VAL A 88 -1.75 8.28 -9.48
C VAL A 88 -1.88 9.08 -10.76
N ASN A 89 -2.94 9.86 -10.81
CA ASN A 89 -3.10 10.89 -11.82
C ASN A 89 -2.30 12.14 -11.41
N PRO A 90 -1.26 12.52 -12.17
CA PRO A 90 -0.45 13.68 -11.84
C PRO A 90 -1.22 15.00 -12.04
N LEU A 91 -2.34 14.97 -12.77
CA LEU A 91 -3.17 16.14 -13.07
C LEU A 91 -4.57 15.97 -12.45
N PRO A 92 -4.80 16.46 -11.23
CA PRO A 92 -6.08 16.31 -10.51
C PRO A 92 -7.28 16.66 -11.39
N GLY A 93 -8.30 15.81 -11.39
CA GLY A 93 -9.54 16.04 -12.14
C GLY A 93 -9.49 15.84 -13.66
N ARG A 94 -8.34 15.50 -14.27
CA ARG A 94 -8.27 15.11 -15.69
C ARG A 94 -8.17 13.60 -15.85
N LYS A 95 -8.91 12.98 -16.77
CA LYS A 95 -8.71 11.55 -17.11
C LYS A 95 -7.43 11.36 -17.95
N SER A 96 -6.27 11.64 -17.36
CA SER A 96 -4.97 11.39 -17.95
C SER A 96 -4.65 9.89 -17.92
N PHE A 97 -3.78 9.43 -18.81
CA PHE A 97 -3.15 8.12 -18.69
C PHE A 97 -2.35 8.08 -17.37
N PHE A 98 -2.65 7.09 -16.51
CA PHE A 98 -1.99 6.84 -15.23
C PHE A 98 -0.61 6.20 -15.47
N HIS A 99 0.32 6.97 -16.03
CA HIS A 99 1.70 6.53 -16.24
C HIS A 99 2.58 6.71 -14.99
N HIS A 100 2.03 7.30 -13.92
CA HIS A 100 2.74 7.60 -12.69
C HIS A 100 2.19 6.73 -11.56
N ASN A 101 3.11 6.30 -10.70
CA ASN A 101 2.77 5.55 -9.50
C ASN A 101 3.38 6.28 -8.31
N ASP A 102 2.58 6.41 -7.25
CA ASP A 102 3.12 6.63 -5.92
C ASP A 102 3.36 5.26 -5.28
N TYR A 103 4.40 5.20 -4.45
CA TYR A 103 4.72 4.03 -3.67
C TYR A 103 4.53 4.38 -2.20
N PHE A 104 3.88 3.52 -1.44
CA PHE A 104 3.64 3.74 -0.02
C PHE A 104 4.10 2.54 0.79
N VAL A 105 4.77 2.81 1.91
CA VAL A 105 5.08 1.80 2.91
C VAL A 105 3.96 1.81 3.94
N TYR A 106 3.23 0.70 4.04
CA TYR A 106 2.25 0.45 5.07
C TYR A 106 2.91 -0.28 6.23
N HIS A 107 2.73 0.27 7.43
CA HIS A 107 3.27 -0.29 8.66
C HIS A 107 2.13 -0.83 9.52
N GLN A 108 2.04 -2.16 9.61
CA GLN A 108 1.05 -2.88 10.40
C GLN A 108 1.57 -3.05 11.84
N HIS A 109 1.76 -1.95 12.58
CA HIS A 109 2.26 -2.07 13.95
C HIS A 109 1.23 -2.72 14.88
N GLN A 110 1.51 -3.94 15.37
CA GLN A 110 0.73 -4.56 16.43
C GLN A 110 0.77 -3.67 17.68
N ASN A 111 -0.40 -3.14 18.08
CA ASN A 111 -0.63 -2.22 19.21
C ASN A 111 -0.36 -0.72 18.98
N GLN A 112 -0.16 -0.28 17.73
CA GLN A 112 -0.14 1.15 17.40
C GLN A 112 -1.09 1.44 16.23
N THR A 113 -1.41 2.72 16.04
CA THR A 113 -2.15 3.15 14.86
C THR A 113 -1.33 2.82 13.60
N PRO A 114 -1.90 2.12 12.62
CA PRO A 114 -1.23 1.86 11.35
C PRO A 114 -0.76 3.15 10.69
N ARG A 115 0.36 3.06 9.98
CA ARG A 115 0.95 4.20 9.28
C ARG A 115 1.11 3.91 7.81
N LEU A 116 0.98 4.97 7.01
CA LEU A 116 1.16 4.93 5.57
C LEU A 116 2.07 6.08 5.18
N ASP A 117 3.31 5.74 4.85
CA ASP A 117 4.34 6.71 4.52
C ASP A 117 4.56 6.72 3.00
N LEU A 118 4.48 7.91 2.38
CA LEU A 118 4.78 8.08 0.96
C LEU A 118 6.29 7.88 0.74
N PHE A 119 6.64 6.92 -0.11
CA PHE A 119 8.01 6.70 -0.51
C PHE A 119 8.45 7.80 -1.47
N PRO A 120 9.68 8.34 -1.34
CA PRO A 120 10.17 9.40 -2.21
C PRO A 120 10.07 9.00 -3.69
N ASN A 121 9.54 9.90 -4.51
CA ASN A 121 9.50 9.69 -5.96
C ASN A 121 10.95 9.62 -6.48
N LEU A 122 11.33 8.47 -7.03
CA LEU A 122 12.68 8.19 -7.54
C LEU A 122 13.03 8.95 -8.83
N GLY A 123 12.17 9.86 -9.29
CA GLY A 123 12.37 10.65 -10.50
C GLY A 123 11.91 9.90 -11.76
N ALA A 124 11.61 10.66 -12.82
CA ALA A 124 11.01 10.15 -14.05
C ALA A 124 11.92 9.21 -14.87
N ASP A 125 13.21 9.12 -14.52
CA ASP A 125 14.20 8.30 -15.24
C ASP A 125 14.20 6.82 -14.84
N HIS A 126 13.58 6.47 -13.71
CA HIS A 126 13.56 5.11 -13.21
C HIS A 126 12.17 4.48 -13.44
N ARG A 127 12.01 3.83 -14.60
CA ARG A 127 10.85 2.96 -14.88
C ARG A 127 10.99 1.64 -14.13
N LEU A 128 10.78 1.70 -12.82
CA LEU A 128 10.76 0.51 -11.97
C LEU A 128 9.47 -0.28 -12.19
N ARG A 129 9.62 -1.60 -12.26
CA ARG A 129 8.54 -2.57 -12.34
C ARG A 129 8.23 -3.09 -10.94
N ASP A 130 7.08 -3.73 -10.78
CA ASP A 130 6.67 -4.31 -9.50
C ASP A 130 7.68 -5.34 -8.96
N ASP A 131 8.39 -6.03 -9.86
CA ASP A 131 9.40 -7.05 -9.56
C ASP A 131 10.80 -6.47 -9.24
N ASP A 132 10.97 -5.14 -9.29
CA ASP A 132 12.25 -4.48 -9.01
C ASP A 132 12.43 -4.10 -7.53
N PHE A 133 11.49 -4.46 -6.65
CA PHE A 133 11.47 -4.03 -5.24
C PHE A 133 11.61 -5.19 -4.25
N ALA A 134 12.35 -4.94 -3.17
CA ALA A 134 12.42 -5.80 -1.99
C ALA A 134 12.44 -4.93 -0.72
N ILE A 135 11.87 -5.43 0.37
CA ILE A 135 12.00 -4.82 1.70
C ILE A 135 13.17 -5.52 2.40
N VAL A 136 14.12 -4.74 2.90
CA VAL A 136 15.29 -5.24 3.61
C VAL A 136 15.37 -4.51 4.94
N ASN A 137 15.29 -5.27 6.04
CA ASN A 137 15.45 -4.70 7.37
C ASN A 137 16.93 -4.44 7.65
N CYS A 138 17.28 -3.16 7.60
CA CYS A 138 18.59 -2.68 8.03
C CYS A 138 18.58 -2.57 9.55
N CYS A 139 19.39 -3.40 10.22
CA CYS A 139 19.62 -3.22 11.65
C CYS A 139 20.30 -1.86 11.85
N GLY A 140 19.58 -0.90 12.43
CA GLY A 140 20.18 0.36 12.82
C GLY A 140 21.04 0.13 14.07
N ASP A 141 22.33 0.41 13.98
CA ASP A 141 23.14 0.60 15.18
C ASP A 141 22.50 1.74 15.97
N LYS A 142 22.00 1.44 17.17
CA LYS A 142 21.50 2.45 18.09
C LYS A 142 22.67 3.38 18.42
N GLN A 143 22.58 4.64 17.99
CA GLN A 143 23.46 5.71 18.47
C GLN A 143 22.88 6.34 19.73
#